data_AF-A0AAW6B0C9-F1
#
_entry.id   AF-A0AAW6B0C9-F1
#
_cell.length_a   1.000
_cell.length_b   1.000
_cell.length_c   1.000
_cell.angle_alpha   90.00
_cell.angle_beta   90.00
_cell.angle_gamma   90.00
#
_symmetry.space_group_name_H-M   'P 1'
#
loop_
_entity.id
_entity.type
_entity.pdbx_description
1 polymer ?
#
loop_
_entity_poly.entity_id
_entity_poly.type
_entity_poly.pdbx_seq_one_letter_code
_entity_poly.pdbx_strand_id
1 'polypeptide(L)'
;MFLNITALKKILTNSYKSTGLTVGRLHHQLIVCNTCLGFQIDVDFVPNKLKGILAELIGDLPEEGEIYTYTKEGQQAEMELARYDFYERWRAAKDFVEKTPVILRRHINDFRLLQLNSSGRLIAVYREFVDLVSMKDLEETESMPGRPNYRDGILYWKNDSMIYFATQTVLKEDIAQILLPALEQFRFTEKTIERTAEPEEDLKDALPYK
;
A
#
# COMPACT_ATOMS: atom_id res chain seq x y z
N MET A 1 -6.89 3.57 14.77
CA MET A 1 -6.58 3.22 13.37
C MET A 1 -5.06 3.21 13.16
N PHE A 2 -4.45 2.25 12.44
CA PHE A 2 -2.98 2.21 12.26
C PHE A 2 -2.41 3.21 11.23
N LEU A 3 -3.19 4.22 10.80
CA LEU A 3 -2.76 5.24 9.85
C LEU A 3 -2.53 6.57 10.55
N ASN A 4 -1.42 7.24 10.23
CA ASN A 4 -1.15 8.59 10.71
C ASN A 4 -2.19 9.57 10.14
N ILE A 5 -3.12 10.01 10.99
CA ILE A 5 -4.28 10.83 10.60
C ILE A 5 -3.84 12.18 10.02
N THR A 6 -2.74 12.74 10.53
CA THR A 6 -2.25 14.05 10.05
C THR A 6 -1.73 13.98 8.62
N ALA A 7 -0.98 12.91 8.30
CA ALA A 7 -0.49 12.68 6.95
C ALA A 7 -1.65 12.27 6.01
N LEU A 8 -2.55 11.42 6.51
CA LEU A 8 -3.75 10.99 5.78
C LEU A 8 -4.62 12.19 5.37
N LYS A 9 -4.88 13.14 6.29
CA LYS A 9 -5.66 14.37 5.98
C LYS A 9 -5.10 15.08 4.75
N LYS A 10 -3.78 15.26 4.66
CA LYS A 10 -3.13 15.94 3.53
C LYS A 10 -3.39 15.20 2.21
N ILE A 11 -3.29 13.87 2.23
CA ILE A 11 -3.55 13.02 1.05
C ILE A 11 -5.02 13.13 0.62
N LEU A 12 -5.96 12.99 1.56
CA LEU A 12 -7.40 13.07 1.27
C LEU A 12 -7.79 14.44 0.72
N THR A 13 -7.34 15.52 1.36
CA THR A 13 -7.57 16.89 0.88
C THR A 13 -6.98 17.12 -0.50
N ASN A 14 -5.78 16.61 -0.79
CA ASN A 14 -5.19 16.73 -2.12
C ASN A 14 -6.00 15.95 -3.15
N SER A 15 -6.45 14.74 -2.82
CA SER A 15 -7.24 13.87 -3.71
C SER A 15 -8.56 14.53 -4.10
N TYR A 16 -9.30 15.06 -3.11
CA TYR A 16 -10.54 15.83 -3.34
C TYR A 16 -10.33 17.03 -4.27
N LYS A 17 -9.16 17.68 -4.20
CA LYS A 17 -8.83 18.87 -5.00
C LYS A 17 -8.34 18.56 -6.42
N SER A 18 -7.89 17.33 -6.70
CA SER A 18 -7.21 16.99 -7.96
C SER A 18 -7.88 15.84 -8.71
N THR A 19 -7.67 14.61 -8.25
CA THR A 19 -8.05 13.37 -8.97
C THR A 19 -9.43 12.85 -8.57
N GLY A 20 -10.01 13.39 -7.52
CA GLY A 20 -11.20 12.86 -6.85
C GLY A 20 -10.86 11.99 -5.65
N LEU A 21 -11.76 12.03 -4.67
CA LEU A 21 -11.76 11.22 -3.47
C LEU A 21 -13.01 10.32 -3.49
N THR A 22 -12.82 9.02 -3.58
CA THR A 22 -13.91 8.05 -3.49
C THR A 22 -14.20 7.71 -2.05
N VAL A 23 -15.45 7.87 -1.62
CA VAL A 23 -15.94 7.52 -0.29
C VAL A 23 -17.24 6.75 -0.42
N GLY A 24 -17.42 5.72 0.39
CA GLY A 24 -18.64 4.93 0.37
C GLY A 24 -18.76 3.98 1.53
N ARG A 25 -19.89 3.27 1.61
CA ARG A 25 -20.10 2.22 2.60
C ARG A 25 -20.52 0.91 1.94
N LEU A 26 -19.87 -0.17 2.35
CA LEU A 26 -20.16 -1.51 1.87
C LEU A 26 -19.88 -2.53 2.97
N HIS A 27 -20.84 -3.41 3.24
CA HIS A 27 -20.77 -4.46 4.26
C HIS A 27 -20.42 -3.93 5.66
N HIS A 28 -21.06 -2.83 6.10
CA HIS A 28 -20.76 -2.15 7.37
C HIS A 28 -19.31 -1.63 7.47
N GLN A 29 -18.65 -1.43 6.33
CA GLN A 29 -17.31 -0.89 6.25
C GLN A 29 -17.34 0.45 5.53
N LEU A 30 -16.67 1.45 6.09
CA LEU A 30 -16.38 2.70 5.41
C LEU A 30 -15.19 2.49 4.47
N ILE A 31 -15.39 2.84 3.20
CA ILE A 31 -14.37 2.82 2.15
C ILE A 31 -13.97 4.26 1.87
N VAL A 32 -12.66 4.53 1.86
CA VAL A 32 -12.09 5.83 1.47
C VAL A 32 -10.86 5.56 0.63
N CYS A 33 -10.87 5.97 -0.64
CA CYS A 33 -9.73 5.76 -1.53
C CYS A 33 -9.58 6.83 -2.60
N ASN A 34 -8.38 6.90 -3.15
CA ASN A 34 -8.11 7.50 -4.44
C ASN A 34 -7.53 6.41 -5.38
N THR A 35 -6.99 6.82 -6.53
CA THR A 35 -6.42 5.90 -7.51
C THR A 35 -5.15 5.19 -7.04
N CYS A 36 -4.43 5.74 -6.07
CA CYS A 36 -3.12 5.27 -5.64
C CYS A 36 -3.15 4.50 -4.31
N LEU A 37 -4.07 4.82 -3.40
CA LEU A 37 -4.19 4.23 -2.07
C LEU A 37 -5.61 4.39 -1.52
N GLY A 38 -5.89 3.65 -0.46
CA GLY A 38 -7.14 3.80 0.28
C GLY A 38 -7.21 2.87 1.46
N PHE A 39 -8.34 2.87 2.13
CA PHE A 39 -8.62 1.95 3.22
C PHE A 39 -10.10 1.59 3.28
N GLN A 40 -10.35 0.44 3.88
CA GLN A 40 -11.64 -0.08 4.29
C GLN A 40 -11.58 -0.31 5.80
N ILE A 41 -12.49 0.28 6.56
CA ILE A 41 -12.50 0.24 8.03
C ILE A 41 -13.91 -0.01 8.52
N ASP A 42 -14.04 -0.83 9.56
CA ASP A 42 -15.31 -1.08 10.20
C ASP A 42 -15.87 0.24 10.77
N VAL A 43 -17.15 0.53 10.49
CA VAL A 43 -17.79 1.80 10.86
C VAL A 43 -17.71 2.06 12.37
N ASP A 44 -17.71 1.00 13.18
CA ASP A 44 -17.63 1.08 14.64
C ASP A 44 -16.23 1.46 15.13
N PHE A 45 -15.21 1.26 14.28
CA PHE A 45 -13.80 1.59 14.57
C PHE A 45 -13.34 2.89 13.89
N VAL A 46 -14.21 3.61 13.18
CA VAL A 46 -13.84 4.87 12.51
C VAL A 46 -13.55 5.95 13.57
N PRO A 47 -12.30 6.48 13.65
CA PRO A 47 -11.97 7.49 14.65
C PRO A 47 -12.73 8.80 14.43
N ASN A 48 -13.14 9.47 15.51
CA ASN A 48 -13.84 10.75 15.44
C ASN A 48 -13.08 11.83 14.65
N LYS A 49 -11.74 11.82 14.74
CA LYS A 49 -10.88 12.72 13.94
C LYS A 49 -11.05 12.48 12.44
N LEU A 50 -11.15 11.22 12.00
CA LEU A 50 -11.37 10.88 10.60
C LEU A 50 -12.77 11.27 10.15
N LYS A 51 -13.81 11.01 10.98
CA LYS A 51 -15.18 11.46 10.71
C LYS A 51 -15.24 12.97 10.47
N GLY A 52 -14.58 13.76 11.31
CA GLY A 52 -14.49 15.21 11.14
C GLY A 52 -13.78 15.64 9.86
N ILE A 53 -12.70 14.96 9.46
CA ILE A 53 -12.00 15.23 8.19
C ILE A 53 -12.89 14.93 6.99
N LEU A 54 -13.60 13.80 7.01
CA LEU A 54 -14.50 13.44 5.92
C LEU A 54 -15.68 14.40 5.87
N ALA A 55 -16.26 14.79 7.01
CA ALA A 55 -17.33 15.77 7.07
C ALA A 55 -16.93 17.14 6.51
N GLU A 56 -15.69 17.58 6.76
CA GLU A 56 -15.12 18.80 6.18
C GLU A 56 -15.00 18.72 4.64
N LEU A 57 -14.71 17.54 4.09
CA LEU A 57 -14.43 17.35 2.66
C LEU A 57 -15.68 17.06 1.84
N ILE A 58 -16.57 16.21 2.35
CA ILE A 58 -17.68 15.63 1.57
C ILE A 58 -19.06 15.88 2.20
N GLY A 59 -19.13 16.50 3.37
CA GLY A 59 -20.39 16.68 4.10
C GLY A 59 -20.83 15.40 4.79
N ASP A 60 -22.00 14.88 4.44
CA ASP A 60 -22.51 13.67 5.08
C ASP A 60 -21.83 12.41 4.53
N LEU A 61 -21.59 11.43 5.40
CA LEU A 61 -21.06 10.13 4.97
C LEU A 61 -22.13 9.40 4.14
N PRO A 62 -21.73 8.72 3.04
CA PRO A 62 -22.66 7.92 2.23
C PRO A 62 -23.40 6.86 3.06
N GLU A 63 -24.59 6.48 2.62
CA GLU A 63 -25.34 5.39 3.24
C GLU A 63 -24.79 4.01 2.83
N GLU A 64 -25.24 2.96 3.52
CA GLU A 64 -24.85 1.58 3.23
C GLU A 64 -25.29 1.19 1.81
N GLY A 65 -24.34 0.71 0.99
CA GLY A 65 -24.57 0.39 -0.42
C GLY A 65 -24.32 1.56 -1.38
N GLU A 66 -23.92 2.72 -0.87
CA GLU A 66 -23.57 3.88 -1.68
C GLU A 66 -22.06 4.12 -1.71
N ILE A 67 -21.53 4.38 -2.91
CA ILE A 67 -20.14 4.79 -3.10
C ILE A 67 -20.14 5.94 -4.12
N TYR A 68 -19.48 7.03 -3.77
CA TYR A 68 -19.37 8.23 -4.59
C TYR A 68 -17.92 8.67 -4.73
N THR A 69 -17.58 9.21 -5.89
CA THR A 69 -16.34 9.98 -6.11
C THR A 69 -16.65 11.46 -5.99
N TYR A 70 -15.97 12.13 -5.06
CA TYR A 70 -16.12 13.55 -4.74
C TYR A 70 -14.97 14.35 -5.31
N THR A 71 -15.28 15.44 -6.01
CA THR A 71 -14.34 16.45 -6.50
C THR A 71 -14.85 17.85 -6.14
N LYS A 72 -14.09 18.89 -6.49
CA LYS A 72 -14.57 20.27 -6.32
C LYS A 72 -15.79 20.61 -7.17
N GLU A 73 -15.97 19.89 -8.27
CA GLU A 73 -17.03 20.10 -9.25
C GLU A 73 -18.33 19.40 -8.85
N GLY A 74 -18.29 18.45 -7.91
CA GLY A 74 -19.47 17.75 -7.40
C GLY A 74 -19.16 16.32 -6.98
N GLN A 75 -20.21 15.50 -6.93
CA GLN A 75 -20.13 14.07 -6.63
C GLN A 75 -20.69 13.23 -7.78
N GLN A 76 -20.09 12.06 -7.99
CA GLN A 76 -20.53 11.09 -8.99
C GLN A 76 -20.69 9.71 -8.33
N ALA A 77 -21.81 9.04 -8.58
CA ALA A 77 -22.05 7.69 -8.08
C ALA A 77 -21.19 6.67 -8.82
N GLU A 78 -20.63 5.71 -8.06
CA GLU A 78 -19.91 4.56 -8.59
C GLU A 78 -20.89 3.41 -8.85
N MET A 79 -20.75 2.74 -10.01
CA MET A 79 -21.69 1.68 -10.42
C MET A 79 -21.16 0.27 -10.11
N GLU A 80 -19.85 0.04 -10.24
CA GLU A 80 -19.24 -1.28 -10.08
C GLU A 80 -18.75 -1.49 -8.64
N LEU A 81 -19.68 -1.57 -7.68
CA LEU A 81 -19.34 -1.56 -6.24
C LEU A 81 -18.38 -2.69 -5.82
N ALA A 82 -18.45 -3.85 -6.48
CA ALA A 82 -17.63 -5.02 -6.18
C ALA A 82 -16.12 -4.75 -6.25
N ARG A 83 -15.67 -3.78 -7.06
CA ARG A 83 -14.24 -3.41 -7.15
C ARG A 83 -13.68 -2.78 -5.86
N TYR A 84 -14.57 -2.28 -5.01
CA TYR A 84 -14.25 -1.63 -3.74
C TYR A 84 -14.32 -2.58 -2.54
N ASP A 85 -14.58 -3.88 -2.76
CA ASP A 85 -14.40 -4.90 -1.73
C ASP A 85 -12.90 -5.21 -1.59
N PHE A 86 -12.21 -4.42 -0.78
CA PHE A 86 -10.77 -4.58 -0.54
C PHE A 86 -10.48 -5.77 0.39
N TYR A 87 -11.46 -6.25 1.15
CA TYR A 87 -11.34 -7.45 1.95
C TYR A 87 -11.14 -8.68 1.09
N GLU A 88 -12.00 -8.91 0.10
CA GLU A 88 -11.87 -10.06 -0.81
C GLU A 88 -10.59 -9.97 -1.66
N ARG A 89 -10.18 -8.75 -2.04
CA ARG A 89 -8.91 -8.52 -2.75
C ARG A 89 -7.69 -8.84 -1.89
N TRP A 90 -7.68 -8.40 -0.63
CA TRP A 90 -6.65 -8.77 0.35
C TRP A 90 -6.65 -10.28 0.59
N ARG A 91 -7.83 -10.91 0.74
CA ARG A 91 -7.97 -12.35 0.93
C ARG A 91 -7.39 -13.15 -0.24
N ALA A 92 -7.49 -12.63 -1.46
CA ALA A 92 -6.91 -13.21 -2.67
C ALA A 92 -5.39 -12.97 -2.81
N ALA A 93 -4.81 -12.03 -2.04
CA ALA A 93 -3.39 -11.73 -2.02
C ALA A 93 -2.63 -12.67 -1.08
N LYS A 94 -2.15 -13.80 -1.62
CA LYS A 94 -1.51 -14.86 -0.81
C LYS A 94 -0.01 -14.64 -0.57
N ASP A 95 0.64 -13.89 -1.43
CA ASP A 95 2.04 -13.49 -1.23
C ASP A 95 2.12 -12.27 -0.31
N PHE A 96 3.30 -11.99 0.19
CA PHE A 96 3.57 -10.83 1.03
C PHE A 96 4.94 -10.24 0.71
N VAL A 97 5.17 -9.00 1.12
CA VAL A 97 6.45 -8.33 0.90
C VAL A 97 7.12 -7.99 2.22
N GLU A 98 8.45 -8.06 2.20
CA GLU A 98 9.31 -7.64 3.30
C GLU A 98 9.76 -6.20 3.12
N LYS A 99 9.78 -5.46 4.22
CA LYS A 99 10.26 -4.08 4.22
C LYS A 99 11.79 -4.08 4.16
N THR A 100 12.36 -3.56 3.08
CA THR A 100 13.81 -3.41 2.98
C THR A 100 14.30 -2.10 3.63
N PRO A 101 15.58 -2.01 4.01
CA PRO A 101 16.19 -0.75 4.44
C PRO A 101 16.48 0.20 3.26
N VAL A 102 16.24 -0.21 2.02
CA VAL A 102 16.62 0.55 0.83
C VAL A 102 15.58 1.63 0.51
N ILE A 103 16.05 2.87 0.42
CA ILE A 103 15.26 4.04 0.02
C ILE A 103 15.93 4.68 -1.20
N LEU A 104 15.16 4.82 -2.28
CA LEU A 104 15.56 5.56 -3.47
C LEU A 104 15.09 7.00 -3.33
N ARG A 105 16.05 7.91 -3.12
CA ARG A 105 15.76 9.34 -3.01
C ARG A 105 15.81 10.00 -4.38
N ARG A 106 14.79 10.78 -4.71
CA ARG A 106 14.80 11.68 -5.88
C ARG A 106 14.44 13.09 -5.45
N HIS A 107 14.66 14.05 -6.34
CA HIS A 107 14.42 15.46 -6.07
C HIS A 107 12.99 15.77 -5.58
N ILE A 108 11.99 15.04 -6.10
CA ILE A 108 10.57 15.32 -5.80
C ILE A 108 9.97 14.27 -4.85
N ASN A 109 10.30 12.99 -5.04
CA ASN A 109 9.67 11.89 -4.30
C ASN A 109 10.71 10.86 -3.87
N ASP A 110 10.52 10.33 -2.67
CA ASP A 110 11.26 9.18 -2.16
C ASP A 110 10.46 7.90 -2.39
N PHE A 111 11.16 6.82 -2.73
CA PHE A 111 10.60 5.50 -2.89
C PHE A 111 11.22 4.54 -1.89
N ARG A 112 10.40 3.69 -1.28
CA ARG A 112 10.89 2.56 -0.50
C ARG A 112 10.82 1.31 -1.36
N LEU A 113 11.89 0.53 -1.37
CA LEU A 113 11.87 -0.79 -1.99
C LEU A 113 11.36 -1.82 -0.99
N LEU A 114 10.46 -2.67 -1.44
CA LEU A 114 9.95 -3.81 -0.68
C LEU A 114 10.28 -5.06 -1.48
N GLN A 115 10.57 -6.16 -0.80
CA GLN A 115 10.97 -7.39 -1.46
C GLN A 115 9.85 -8.42 -1.39
N LEU A 116 9.41 -8.89 -2.55
CA LEU A 116 8.40 -9.94 -2.63
C LEU A 116 8.95 -11.24 -2.06
N ASN A 117 8.20 -11.86 -1.15
CA ASN A 117 8.70 -13.02 -0.43
C ASN A 117 8.94 -14.22 -1.34
N SER A 118 8.00 -14.52 -2.25
CA SER A 118 8.06 -15.70 -3.12
C SER A 118 9.22 -15.68 -4.12
N SER A 119 9.50 -14.53 -4.73
CA SER A 119 10.42 -14.43 -5.87
C SER A 119 11.67 -13.61 -5.60
N GLY A 120 11.75 -12.89 -4.48
CA GLY A 120 12.83 -11.93 -4.20
C GLY A 120 12.75 -10.64 -5.03
N ARG A 121 11.75 -10.50 -5.91
CA ARG A 121 11.55 -9.32 -6.76
C ARG A 121 11.34 -8.07 -5.93
N LEU A 122 11.97 -6.97 -6.33
CA LEU A 122 11.80 -5.68 -5.68
C LEU A 122 10.63 -4.91 -6.28
N ILE A 123 9.80 -4.35 -5.41
CA ILE A 123 8.72 -3.45 -5.77
C ILE A 123 8.99 -2.08 -5.17
N ALA A 124 8.76 -1.03 -5.95
CA ALA A 124 8.88 0.34 -5.49
C ALA A 124 7.52 0.87 -5.06
N VAL A 125 7.49 1.56 -3.92
CA VAL A 125 6.30 2.24 -3.42
C VAL A 125 6.71 3.63 -2.96
N TYR A 126 5.85 4.63 -3.14
CA TYR A 126 6.09 5.94 -2.55
C TYR A 126 6.32 5.79 -1.05
N ARG A 127 7.42 6.37 -0.56
CA ARG A 127 7.80 6.26 0.85
C ARG A 127 6.71 6.81 1.75
N GLU A 128 6.06 7.89 1.35
CA GLU A 128 4.94 8.49 2.09
C GLU A 128 3.76 7.54 2.29
N PHE A 129 3.52 6.59 1.38
CA PHE A 129 2.44 5.61 1.53
C PHE A 129 2.82 4.54 2.56
N VAL A 130 4.08 4.10 2.55
CA VAL A 130 4.56 3.11 3.52
C VAL A 130 4.69 3.72 4.92
N ASP A 131 5.18 4.96 5.02
CA ASP A 131 5.35 5.66 6.29
C ASP A 131 4.01 6.18 6.86
N LEU A 132 2.89 6.05 6.11
CA LEU A 132 1.54 6.32 6.61
C LEU A 132 1.12 5.31 7.68
N VAL A 133 1.59 4.06 7.58
CA VAL A 133 1.39 3.01 8.58
C VAL A 133 2.17 3.35 9.84
N SER A 134 1.47 3.64 10.93
CA SER A 134 2.04 4.22 12.14
C SER A 134 1.26 3.85 13.40
N MET A 135 1.97 3.72 14.51
CA MET A 135 1.39 3.54 15.84
C MET A 135 0.78 4.84 16.43
N LYS A 136 1.02 5.99 15.79
CA LYS A 136 0.71 7.32 16.38
C LYS A 136 -0.77 7.55 16.71
N ASP A 137 -1.66 7.02 15.88
CA ASP A 137 -3.11 7.16 16.02
C ASP A 137 -3.80 5.80 16.28
N LEU A 138 -3.01 4.82 16.75
CA LEU A 138 -3.49 3.49 17.15
C LEU A 138 -4.18 3.57 18.52
N GLU A 139 -5.36 2.99 18.64
CA GLU A 139 -6.10 2.90 19.90
C GLU A 139 -5.68 1.66 20.69
N GLU A 140 -5.91 1.63 22.01
CA GLU A 140 -5.43 0.55 22.89
C GLU A 140 -5.97 -0.84 22.52
N THR A 141 -7.14 -0.90 21.91
CA THR A 141 -7.81 -2.13 21.48
C THR A 141 -7.36 -2.63 20.11
N GLU A 142 -6.52 -1.86 19.40
CA GLU A 142 -6.09 -2.15 18.04
C GLU A 142 -4.62 -2.60 17.99
N SER A 143 -4.29 -3.36 16.96
CA SER A 143 -2.93 -3.83 16.70
C SER A 143 -2.34 -3.21 15.43
N MET A 144 -1.01 -3.11 15.38
CA MET A 144 -0.32 -2.82 14.12
C MET A 144 -0.58 -3.95 13.12
N PRO A 145 -0.69 -3.62 11.82
CA PRO A 145 -0.85 -4.65 10.79
C PRO A 145 0.42 -5.51 10.70
N GLY A 146 0.25 -6.74 10.23
CA GLY A 146 1.39 -7.58 9.84
C GLY A 146 2.11 -7.08 8.59
N ARG A 147 2.96 -7.95 8.02
CA ARG A 147 3.58 -7.72 6.71
C ARG A 147 2.49 -7.52 5.65
N PRO A 148 2.63 -6.56 4.74
CA PRO A 148 1.63 -6.35 3.72
C PRO A 148 1.56 -7.51 2.74
N ASN A 149 0.35 -7.99 2.49
CA ASN A 149 0.07 -8.91 1.40
C ASN A 149 0.23 -8.18 0.06
N TYR A 150 0.65 -8.90 -0.97
CA TYR A 150 0.89 -8.35 -2.30
C TYR A 150 0.15 -9.12 -3.37
N ARG A 151 -0.50 -8.39 -4.28
CA ARG A 151 -1.10 -8.94 -5.49
C ARG A 151 -1.30 -7.85 -6.55
N ASP A 152 -0.98 -8.18 -7.80
CA ASP A 152 -1.31 -7.35 -8.98
C ASP A 152 -0.92 -5.86 -8.84
N GLY A 153 0.23 -5.61 -8.22
CA GLY A 153 0.75 -4.26 -8.00
C GLY A 153 0.13 -3.50 -6.82
N ILE A 154 -0.60 -4.17 -5.94
CA ILE A 154 -1.21 -3.57 -4.75
C ILE A 154 -0.70 -4.26 -3.49
N LEU A 155 -0.39 -3.45 -2.50
CA LEU A 155 -0.02 -3.85 -1.16
C LEU A 155 -1.21 -3.67 -0.22
N TYR A 156 -1.41 -4.61 0.69
CA TYR A 156 -2.51 -4.62 1.63
C TYR A 156 -2.00 -4.86 3.05
N TRP A 157 -2.13 -3.86 3.92
CA TRP A 157 -1.92 -3.97 5.36
C TRP A 157 -3.26 -4.23 6.03
N LYS A 158 -3.36 -5.27 6.85
CA LYS A 158 -4.59 -5.65 7.55
C LYS A 158 -4.33 -5.82 9.04
N ASN A 159 -5.23 -5.27 9.85
CA ASN A 159 -5.42 -5.66 11.25
C ASN A 159 -6.91 -6.03 11.46
N ASP A 160 -7.38 -6.15 12.69
CA ASP A 160 -8.75 -6.60 12.96
C ASP A 160 -9.83 -5.56 12.66
N SER A 161 -9.47 -4.27 12.62
CA SER A 161 -10.41 -3.17 12.45
C SER A 161 -10.44 -2.63 11.00
N MET A 162 -9.35 -2.79 10.26
CA MET A 162 -9.22 -2.16 8.94
C MET A 162 -8.24 -2.87 7.99
N ILE A 163 -8.40 -2.56 6.70
CA ILE A 163 -7.46 -2.81 5.63
C ILE A 163 -7.02 -1.47 5.03
N TYR A 164 -5.72 -1.25 4.94
CA TYR A 164 -5.11 -0.17 4.17
C TYR A 164 -4.45 -0.76 2.93
N PHE A 165 -4.57 -0.11 1.79
CA PHE A 165 -3.88 -0.52 0.58
C PHE A 165 -3.16 0.64 -0.10
N ALA A 166 -2.08 0.30 -0.80
CA ALA A 166 -1.34 1.23 -1.64
C ALA A 166 -0.85 0.52 -2.90
N THR A 167 -0.81 1.25 -4.00
CA THR A 167 -0.30 0.77 -5.28
C THR A 167 1.22 0.87 -5.32
N GLN A 168 1.85 -0.08 -6.01
CA GLN A 168 3.24 0.03 -6.43
C GLN A 168 3.37 1.17 -7.45
N THR A 169 4.55 1.76 -7.51
CA THR A 169 4.91 2.72 -8.56
C THR A 169 5.89 2.09 -9.52
N VAL A 170 5.79 2.47 -10.79
CA VAL A 170 6.73 2.03 -11.82
C VAL A 170 7.87 3.04 -11.85
N LEU A 171 9.08 2.57 -11.53
CA LEU A 171 10.28 3.37 -11.68
C LEU A 171 10.55 3.64 -13.16
N LYS A 172 11.28 4.72 -13.46
CA LYS A 172 11.75 4.95 -14.84
C LYS A 172 12.56 3.74 -15.32
N GLU A 173 12.35 3.37 -16.59
CA GLU A 173 12.84 2.13 -17.17
C GLU A 173 14.36 1.95 -17.07
N ASP A 174 15.11 3.02 -17.31
CA ASP A 174 16.57 3.08 -17.16
C ASP A 174 17.03 2.72 -15.74
N ILE A 175 16.36 3.24 -14.72
CA ILE A 175 16.65 2.93 -13.32
C ILE A 175 16.21 1.50 -13.01
N ALA A 176 15.00 1.12 -13.45
CA ALA A 176 14.42 -0.17 -13.13
C ALA A 176 15.27 -1.33 -13.68
N GLN A 177 15.71 -1.25 -14.95
CA GLN A 177 16.45 -2.32 -15.63
C GLN A 177 17.86 -2.51 -15.10
N ILE A 178 18.48 -1.48 -14.53
CA ILE A 178 19.85 -1.56 -14.03
C ILE A 178 19.85 -1.86 -12.52
N LEU A 179 19.09 -1.10 -11.75
CA LEU A 179 19.18 -1.13 -10.29
C LEU A 179 18.45 -2.32 -9.68
N LEU A 180 17.24 -2.65 -10.16
CA LEU A 180 16.45 -3.70 -9.53
C LEU A 180 17.10 -5.08 -9.68
N PRO A 181 17.55 -5.51 -10.88
CA PRO A 181 18.22 -6.81 -11.02
C PRO A 181 19.49 -6.92 -10.18
N ALA A 182 20.27 -5.84 -10.04
CA ALA A 182 21.46 -5.84 -9.20
C ALA A 182 21.14 -6.05 -7.71
N LEU A 183 20.03 -5.47 -7.23
CA LEU A 183 19.60 -5.60 -5.84
C LEU A 183 18.82 -6.89 -5.57
N GLU A 184 18.15 -7.46 -6.57
CA GLU A 184 17.40 -8.72 -6.45
C GLU A 184 18.30 -9.95 -6.22
N GLN A 185 19.62 -9.80 -6.40
CA GLN A 185 20.63 -10.78 -5.98
C GLN A 185 20.80 -10.86 -4.46
N PHE A 186 20.11 -10.01 -3.70
CA PHE A 186 20.18 -9.98 -2.26
C PHE A 186 18.81 -10.24 -1.64
N ARG A 187 18.80 -11.00 -0.56
CA ARG A 187 17.68 -11.10 0.37
C ARG A 187 17.85 -10.06 1.47
N PHE A 188 16.84 -9.23 1.63
CA PHE A 188 16.79 -8.22 2.69
C PHE A 188 15.96 -8.76 3.85
N THR A 189 16.55 -8.78 5.04
CA THR A 189 15.83 -9.03 6.29
C THR A 189 15.87 -7.78 7.17
N GLU A 190 15.14 -7.77 8.29
CA GLU A 190 15.20 -6.66 9.24
C GLU A 190 16.61 -6.41 9.80
N LYS A 191 17.49 -7.42 9.76
CA LYS A 191 18.80 -7.40 10.44
C LYS A 191 20.00 -7.57 9.51
N THR A 192 19.81 -8.17 8.33
CA THR A 192 20.89 -8.57 7.43
C THR A 192 20.55 -8.34 5.96
N ILE A 193 21.59 -8.17 5.15
CA ILE A 193 21.52 -8.26 3.70
C ILE A 193 22.35 -9.48 3.32
N GLU A 194 21.71 -10.50 2.79
CA GLU A 194 22.34 -11.77 2.43
C GLU A 194 22.33 -11.91 0.91
N ARG A 195 23.47 -12.23 0.31
CA ARG A 195 23.48 -12.53 -1.12
C ARG A 195 22.76 -13.86 -1.33
N THR A 196 21.74 -13.87 -2.17
CA THR A 196 21.08 -15.11 -2.58
C THR A 196 22.15 -15.94 -3.27
N ALA A 197 22.42 -17.16 -2.78
CA ALA A 197 23.49 -18.00 -3.32
C ALA A 197 23.39 -18.06 -4.85
N GLU A 198 24.52 -17.82 -5.53
CA GLU A 198 24.59 -18.06 -6.96
C GLU A 198 24.18 -19.53 -7.19
N PRO A 199 23.36 -19.85 -8.21
CA PRO A 199 23.25 -21.25 -8.62
C PRO A 199 24.68 -21.73 -8.83
N GLU A 200 25.07 -22.84 -8.19
CA GLU A 200 26.35 -23.50 -8.49
C GLU A 200 26.41 -23.62 -10.01
N GLU A 201 27.21 -22.78 -10.68
CA GLU A 201 27.67 -23.11 -12.01
C GLU A 201 28.37 -24.45 -11.81
N ASP A 202 27.79 -25.52 -12.36
CA ASP A 202 28.39 -26.83 -12.46
C ASP A 202 29.81 -26.61 -12.99
N LEU A 203 30.78 -26.57 -12.08
CA LEU A 203 32.23 -26.55 -12.32
C LEU A 203 32.65 -27.92 -12.86
N LYS A 204 31.92 -28.43 -13.87
CA LYS A 204 32.17 -29.71 -14.53
C LYS A 204 32.98 -29.59 -15.82
N ASP A 205 33.30 -28.38 -16.25
CA ASP A 205 34.24 -28.15 -17.35
C ASP A 205 35.59 -27.60 -16.87
N ALA A 206 36.05 -28.06 -15.70
CA ALA A 206 37.48 -28.06 -15.41
C ALA A 206 38.16 -29.03 -16.39
N LEU A 207 38.61 -28.48 -17.52
CA LEU A 207 39.41 -29.16 -18.53
C LEU A 207 40.49 -30.02 -17.87
N PRO A 208 40.64 -31.30 -18.26
CA PRO A 208 41.69 -32.14 -17.70
C PRO A 208 43.04 -31.58 -18.14
N TYR A 209 43.89 -31.29 -17.15
CA TYR A 209 45.30 -30.99 -17.35
C TYR A 209 45.93 -31.93 -18.38
N LYS A 210 46.54 -31.35 -19.42
CA LYS A 210 47.67 -31.91 -20.17
C LYS A 210 48.63 -30.80 -20.56
#